data_AF-V6HX73-F1
#
_entry.id   AF-V6HX73-F1
#
_cell.length_a   1.000
_cell.length_b   1.000
_cell.length_c   1.000
_cell.angle_alpha   90.00
_cell.angle_beta   90.00
_cell.angle_gamma   90.00
#
_symmetry.space_group_name_H-M   'P 1'
#
loop_
_entity.id
_entity.type
_entity.pdbx_description
1 polymer ?
#
loop_
_entity_poly.entity_id
_entity_poly.type
_entity_poly.pdbx_seq_one_letter_code
_entity_poly.pdbx_strand_id
1 'polypeptide(L)'
;MRRIFKKRKNKDSLKVFYFILIFFASISAVLSEGRSFIYYIEWKEVKGSRGYLVEVRNAAPPQSLILEKKVQENEIEFKLESGTYEYRIAALNRFGKPSSFTPWTSFKVEQDRPKEVALAEKEGLSKPKSSRVFVPGWGFYRNGEKLKAIGVWSGLAAIAFLGNAERDAGNRLASDPKNDPKVIGLLGTQLSPLSTLYLWDARSKDKSEYELHQRNQAALGGIAVLGIVFSLWWENRLPANQTLDLKIRPDTSSVVNSSLREGFASRWEMSYAWKF
;
A
#
# COMPACT_ATOMS: atom_id res chain seq x y z
N MET A 1 6.92 -8.75 54.46
CA MET A 1 5.57 -8.78 53.84
C MET A 1 5.70 -8.84 52.32
N ARG A 2 5.44 -9.99 51.68
CA ARG A 2 5.47 -10.18 50.21
C ARG A 2 4.05 -9.99 49.64
N ARG A 3 3.81 -8.94 48.86
CA ARG A 3 2.55 -8.77 48.11
C ARG A 3 2.64 -9.52 46.78
N ILE A 4 1.82 -10.56 46.63
CA ILE A 4 1.65 -11.33 45.40
C ILE A 4 0.71 -10.55 44.46
N PHE A 5 1.22 -10.05 43.34
CA PHE A 5 0.40 -9.47 42.26
C PHE A 5 -0.24 -10.58 41.43
N LYS A 6 -1.54 -10.79 41.62
CA LYS A 6 -2.35 -11.74 40.84
C LYS A 6 -2.73 -11.11 39.50
N LYS A 7 -2.04 -11.49 38.42
CA LYS A 7 -2.30 -11.04 37.04
C LYS A 7 -3.67 -11.57 36.58
N ARG A 8 -4.70 -10.73 36.54
CA ARG A 8 -6.03 -11.05 35.96
C ARG A 8 -5.86 -11.23 34.45
N LYS A 9 -5.88 -12.49 33.96
CA LYS A 9 -6.00 -12.78 32.53
C LYS A 9 -7.40 -12.38 32.09
N ASN A 10 -7.48 -11.34 31.27
CA ASN A 10 -8.72 -10.79 30.75
C ASN A 10 -9.24 -11.75 29.65
N LYS A 11 -10.22 -12.60 29.98
CA LYS A 11 -10.73 -13.64 29.07
C LYS A 11 -11.43 -13.04 27.84
N ASP A 12 -11.83 -11.78 27.91
CA ASP A 12 -12.55 -11.09 26.84
C ASP A 12 -11.65 -10.66 25.68
N SER A 13 -10.37 -10.35 25.94
CA SER A 13 -9.41 -10.04 24.87
C SER A 13 -9.07 -11.26 24.00
N LEU A 14 -9.18 -12.46 24.58
CA LEU A 14 -8.94 -13.71 23.86
C LEU A 14 -10.10 -14.01 22.89
N LYS A 15 -11.34 -13.73 23.28
CA LYS A 15 -12.53 -13.92 22.43
C LYS A 15 -12.52 -12.98 21.21
N VAL A 16 -12.13 -11.72 21.40
CA VAL A 16 -12.01 -10.74 20.31
C VAL A 16 -10.93 -11.17 19.30
N PHE A 17 -9.80 -11.69 19.79
CA PHE A 17 -8.73 -12.20 18.92
C PHE A 17 -9.20 -13.39 18.06
N TYR A 18 -9.91 -14.36 18.64
CA TYR A 18 -10.48 -15.48 17.87
C TYR A 18 -11.53 -15.02 16.85
N PHE A 19 -12.33 -14.01 17.18
CA PHE A 19 -13.34 -13.46 16.26
C PHE A 19 -12.69 -12.80 15.04
N ILE A 20 -11.62 -12.02 15.24
CA ILE A 20 -10.84 -11.39 14.15
C ILE A 20 -10.17 -12.45 13.26
N LEU A 21 -9.64 -13.52 13.87
CA LEU A 21 -8.94 -14.59 13.15
C LEU A 21 -9.90 -15.41 12.28
N ILE A 22 -11.12 -15.66 12.75
CA ILE A 22 -12.17 -16.33 11.97
C ILE A 22 -12.65 -15.43 10.83
N PHE A 23 -12.83 -14.13 11.08
CA PHE A 23 -13.27 -13.18 10.05
C PHE A 23 -12.24 -13.02 8.92
N PHE A 24 -10.94 -13.07 9.22
CA PHE A 24 -9.87 -13.03 8.21
C PHE A 24 -9.71 -14.34 7.44
N ALA A 25 -10.02 -15.49 8.04
CA ALA A 25 -9.92 -16.79 7.37
C ALA A 25 -11.01 -16.99 6.30
N SER A 26 -12.18 -16.39 6.45
CA SER A 26 -13.29 -16.52 5.50
C SER A 26 -13.11 -15.75 4.19
N ILE A 27 -12.24 -14.72 4.17
CA ILE A 27 -12.03 -13.87 2.97
C ILE A 27 -11.19 -14.60 1.90
N SER A 28 -10.37 -15.58 2.29
CA SER A 28 -9.52 -16.31 1.35
C SER A 28 -10.26 -17.35 0.50
N ALA A 29 -11.45 -17.78 0.89
CA ALA A 29 -12.17 -18.88 0.23
C ALA A 29 -13.04 -18.44 -0.96
N VAL A 30 -13.29 -17.13 -1.13
CA VAL A 30 -14.20 -16.62 -2.17
C VAL A 30 -13.45 -16.28 -3.48
N LEU A 31 -12.13 -16.47 -3.54
CA LEU A 31 -11.31 -16.19 -4.74
C LEU A 31 -10.74 -17.47 -5.36
N SER A 32 -11.61 -18.38 -5.79
CA SER A 32 -11.22 -19.45 -6.72
C SER A 32 -12.26 -19.57 -7.84
N GLU A 33 -12.48 -18.48 -8.56
CA GLU A 33 -13.05 -18.56 -9.90
C GLU A 33 -12.03 -19.26 -10.80
N GLY A 34 -12.32 -20.51 -11.19
CA GLY A 34 -11.54 -21.25 -12.18
C GLY A 34 -11.53 -20.47 -13.49
N ARG A 35 -10.38 -19.89 -13.84
CA ARG A 35 -10.23 -19.17 -15.12
C ARG A 35 -10.08 -20.21 -16.23
N SER A 36 -10.98 -20.15 -17.21
CA SER A 36 -10.89 -20.95 -18.44
C SER A 36 -10.13 -20.16 -19.51
N PHE A 37 -9.25 -20.85 -20.23
CA PHE A 37 -8.40 -20.32 -21.29
C PHE A 37 -8.77 -20.96 -22.62
N ILE A 38 -8.70 -20.19 -23.70
CA ILE A 38 -8.89 -20.69 -25.06
C ILE A 38 -7.57 -21.31 -25.52
N TYR A 39 -7.62 -22.58 -25.92
CA TYR A 39 -6.46 -23.32 -26.41
C TYR A 39 -6.67 -23.72 -27.87
N TYR A 40 -5.61 -23.61 -28.66
CA TYR A 40 -5.60 -23.90 -30.09
C TYR A 40 -4.57 -24.99 -30.38
N ILE A 41 -5.00 -26.04 -31.09
CA ILE A 41 -4.13 -27.13 -31.54
C ILE A 41 -4.26 -27.25 -33.05
N GLU A 42 -3.11 -27.29 -33.72
CA GLU A 42 -2.98 -27.57 -35.16
C GLU A 42 -2.12 -28.81 -35.36
N TRP A 43 -2.46 -29.62 -36.35
CA TRP A 43 -1.67 -30.80 -36.74
C TRP A 43 -1.52 -30.93 -38.24
N LYS A 44 -0.57 -31.78 -38.64
CA LYS A 44 -0.32 -32.09 -40.05
C LYS A 44 -1.49 -32.86 -40.65
N GLU A 45 -1.99 -32.38 -41.78
CA GLU A 45 -3.07 -33.01 -42.51
C GLU A 45 -2.71 -34.43 -43.01
N VAL A 46 -3.65 -35.35 -42.87
CA VAL A 46 -3.59 -36.70 -43.44
C VAL A 46 -4.42 -36.74 -44.72
N LYS A 47 -3.73 -36.86 -45.87
CA LYS A 47 -4.36 -36.93 -47.19
C LYS A 47 -5.40 -38.05 -47.26
N GLY A 48 -6.62 -37.71 -47.68
CA GLY A 48 -7.73 -38.66 -47.81
C GLY A 48 -8.55 -38.88 -46.54
N SER A 49 -8.28 -38.14 -45.46
CA SER A 49 -9.14 -38.10 -44.28
C SER A 49 -10.38 -37.22 -44.54
N ARG A 50 -11.52 -37.55 -43.91
CA ARG A 50 -12.75 -36.72 -43.94
C ARG A 50 -12.89 -35.83 -42.71
N GLY A 51 -11.89 -35.83 -41.83
CA GLY A 51 -11.89 -35.16 -40.54
C GLY A 51 -11.06 -35.92 -39.51
N TYR A 52 -11.10 -35.45 -38.27
CA TYR A 52 -10.30 -35.94 -37.16
C TYR A 52 -11.15 -36.06 -35.90
N LEU A 53 -10.80 -37.01 -35.04
CA LEU A 53 -11.30 -37.15 -33.68
C LEU A 53 -10.20 -36.71 -32.72
N VAL A 54 -10.49 -35.69 -31.92
CA VAL A 54 -9.57 -35.15 -30.90
C VAL A 54 -10.10 -35.52 -29.53
N GLU A 55 -9.25 -36.14 -28.72
CA GLU A 55 -9.54 -36.48 -27.34
C GLU A 55 -8.55 -35.78 -26.40
N VAL A 56 -9.07 -35.23 -25.30
CA VAL A 56 -8.28 -34.57 -24.27
C VAL A 56 -8.66 -35.15 -22.90
N ARG A 57 -7.66 -35.53 -22.12
CA ARG A 57 -7.82 -36.08 -20.76
C ARG A 57 -6.97 -35.35 -19.74
N ASN A 58 -7.35 -35.48 -18.47
CA ASN A 58 -6.51 -35.02 -17.36
C ASN A 58 -5.26 -35.91 -17.25
N ALA A 59 -4.09 -35.30 -17.07
CA ALA A 59 -2.86 -36.04 -16.78
C ALA A 59 -2.82 -36.57 -15.34
N ALA A 60 -3.55 -35.94 -14.41
CA ALA A 60 -3.62 -36.36 -13.01
C ALA A 60 -4.54 -37.58 -12.83
N PRO A 61 -4.17 -38.55 -11.97
CA PRO A 61 -5.07 -39.64 -11.59
C PRO A 61 -6.22 -39.12 -10.71
N PRO A 62 -7.49 -39.52 -10.93
CA PRO A 62 -7.96 -40.43 -11.98
C PRO A 62 -8.00 -39.76 -13.35
N GLN A 63 -7.50 -40.47 -14.38
CA GLN A 63 -7.47 -40.00 -15.77
C GLN A 63 -8.90 -39.89 -16.32
N SER A 64 -9.51 -38.71 -16.20
CA SER A 64 -10.83 -38.43 -16.73
C SER A 64 -10.73 -37.84 -18.15
N LEU A 65 -11.60 -38.31 -19.04
CA LEU A 65 -11.78 -37.72 -20.37
C LEU A 65 -12.55 -36.40 -20.21
N ILE A 66 -11.98 -35.31 -20.74
CA ILE A 66 -12.51 -33.95 -20.59
C ILE A 66 -13.20 -33.50 -21.87
N LEU A 67 -12.62 -33.85 -23.02
CA LEU A 67 -13.12 -33.46 -24.33
C LEU A 67 -12.98 -34.61 -25.32
N GLU A 68 -14.04 -34.86 -26.06
CA GLU A 68 -14.03 -35.68 -27.28
C GLU A 68 -14.77 -34.90 -28.36
N LYS A 69 -14.08 -34.52 -29.44
CA LYS A 69 -14.68 -33.71 -30.50
C LYS A 69 -14.24 -34.17 -31.89
N LYS A 70 -15.21 -34.27 -32.80
CA LYS A 70 -14.97 -34.52 -34.22
C LYS A 70 -14.87 -33.19 -34.95
N VAL A 71 -13.79 -32.99 -35.70
CA VAL A 71 -13.52 -31.79 -36.49
C VAL A 71 -13.25 -32.18 -37.95
N GLN A 72 -13.60 -31.32 -38.91
CA GLN A 72 -13.32 -31.58 -40.32
C GLN A 72 -11.94 -31.04 -40.74
N GLU A 73 -11.54 -29.96 -40.10
CA GLU A 73 -10.28 -29.24 -40.34
C GLU A 73 -9.15 -29.83 -39.48
N ASN A 74 -7.91 -29.54 -39.84
CA ASN A 74 -6.71 -29.97 -39.12
C ASN A 74 -6.35 -29.06 -37.94
N GLU A 75 -7.35 -28.34 -37.42
CA GLU A 75 -7.25 -27.42 -36.30
C GLU A 75 -8.47 -27.55 -35.38
N ILE A 76 -8.28 -27.19 -34.10
CA ILE A 76 -9.37 -27.11 -33.13
C ILE A 76 -9.09 -26.04 -32.08
N GLU A 77 -10.12 -25.26 -31.79
CA GLU A 77 -10.17 -24.32 -30.66
C GLU A 77 -11.14 -24.84 -29.59
N PHE A 78 -10.70 -24.85 -28.33
CA PHE A 78 -11.52 -25.27 -27.19
C PHE A 78 -11.07 -24.62 -25.89
N LYS A 79 -11.97 -24.54 -24.90
CA LYS A 79 -11.71 -23.91 -23.61
C LYS A 79 -11.30 -24.95 -22.57
N LEU A 80 -10.16 -24.73 -21.91
CA LEU A 80 -9.66 -25.55 -20.81
C LEU A 80 -9.30 -24.69 -19.60
N GLU A 81 -9.43 -25.26 -18.41
CA GLU A 81 -8.93 -24.64 -17.18
C GLU A 81 -7.40 -24.76 -17.10
N SER A 82 -6.78 -24.03 -16.17
CA SER A 82 -5.34 -24.19 -15.91
C SER A 82 -5.07 -25.59 -15.36
N GLY A 83 -4.22 -26.36 -16.03
CA GLY A 83 -3.95 -27.74 -15.64
C GLY A 83 -2.98 -28.46 -16.58
N THR A 84 -2.61 -29.68 -16.21
CA THR A 84 -1.81 -30.57 -17.06
C THR A 84 -2.75 -31.55 -17.74
N TYR A 85 -2.71 -31.58 -19.07
CA TYR A 85 -3.59 -32.39 -19.88
C TYR A 85 -2.79 -33.22 -20.88
N GLU A 86 -3.44 -34.24 -21.43
CA GLU A 86 -2.90 -35.00 -22.54
C GLU A 86 -3.92 -35.03 -23.66
N TYR A 87 -3.46 -34.92 -24.90
CA TYR A 87 -4.33 -35.07 -26.07
C TYR A 87 -3.83 -36.16 -27.00
N ARG A 88 -4.76 -36.72 -27.78
CA ARG A 88 -4.47 -37.60 -28.91
C ARG A 88 -5.44 -37.31 -30.04
N ILE A 89 -5.03 -37.65 -31.26
CA ILE A 89 -5.77 -37.38 -32.49
C ILE A 89 -5.88 -38.68 -33.29
N ALA A 90 -7.04 -38.92 -33.89
CA ALA A 90 -7.21 -39.98 -34.89
C ALA A 90 -7.84 -39.42 -36.17
N ALA A 91 -7.30 -39.82 -37.32
CA ALA A 91 -7.91 -39.49 -38.61
C ALA A 91 -9.19 -40.31 -38.82
N LEU A 92 -10.23 -39.69 -39.35
CA LEU A 92 -11.49 -40.33 -39.69
C LEU A 92 -11.45 -40.87 -41.11
N ASN A 93 -11.81 -42.15 -41.27
CA ASN A 93 -11.94 -42.77 -42.58
C ASN A 93 -13.21 -42.30 -43.33
N ARG A 94 -13.41 -42.81 -44.56
CA ARG A 94 -14.61 -42.50 -45.38
C ARG A 94 -15.95 -42.81 -44.71
N PHE A 95 -15.95 -43.65 -43.67
CA PHE A 95 -17.12 -44.06 -42.89
C PHE A 95 -17.22 -43.35 -41.53
N GLY A 96 -16.37 -42.35 -41.26
CA GLY A 96 -16.37 -41.59 -40.01
C GLY A 96 -15.87 -42.38 -38.79
N LYS A 97 -15.15 -43.49 -39.00
CA LYS A 97 -14.51 -44.26 -37.93
C LYS A 97 -13.05 -43.83 -37.74
N PRO A 98 -12.55 -43.74 -36.49
CA PRO A 98 -11.14 -43.44 -36.23
C PRO A 98 -10.26 -44.57 -36.76
N SER A 99 -9.20 -44.21 -37.48
CA SER A 99 -8.26 -45.17 -38.05
C SER A 99 -7.16 -45.55 -37.05
N SER A 100 -6.19 -44.67 -36.85
CA SER A 100 -5.06 -44.84 -35.93
C SER A 100 -4.95 -43.59 -35.07
N PHE A 101 -4.80 -43.80 -33.75
CA PHE A 101 -4.58 -42.75 -32.78
C PHE A 101 -3.10 -42.41 -32.68
N THR A 102 -2.79 -41.12 -32.52
CA THR A 102 -1.46 -40.69 -32.09
C THR A 102 -1.18 -41.14 -30.65
N PRO A 103 0.10 -41.26 -30.26
CA PRO A 103 0.47 -41.32 -28.85
C PRO A 103 -0.11 -40.14 -28.07
N TRP A 104 -0.41 -40.36 -26.78
CA TRP A 104 -0.79 -39.28 -25.87
C TRP A 104 0.34 -38.27 -25.77
N THR A 105 0.04 -37.00 -26.06
CA THR A 105 0.98 -35.90 -25.97
C THR A 105 0.58 -35.02 -24.79
N SER A 106 1.47 -34.90 -23.80
CA SER A 106 1.22 -34.07 -22.62
C SER A 106 1.48 -32.60 -22.93
N PHE A 107 0.56 -31.73 -22.49
CA PHE A 107 0.68 -30.29 -22.57
C PHE A 107 0.22 -29.67 -21.25
N LYS A 108 0.84 -28.54 -20.91
CA LYS A 108 0.49 -27.79 -19.70
C LYS A 108 -0.19 -26.50 -20.14
N VAL A 109 -1.43 -26.33 -19.72
CA VAL A 109 -2.14 -25.05 -19.83
C VAL A 109 -1.65 -24.20 -18.67
N GLU A 110 -0.48 -23.61 -18.87
CA GLU A 110 0.01 -22.54 -18.00
C GLU A 110 -0.76 -21.26 -18.31
N GLN A 111 -0.90 -20.40 -17.31
CA GLN A 111 -1.42 -19.05 -17.49
C GLN A 111 -0.65 -18.40 -18.65
N ASP A 112 -1.30 -18.30 -19.82
CA ASP A 112 -0.66 -17.77 -21.02
C ASP A 112 -0.30 -16.31 -20.73
N ARG A 113 0.98 -16.09 -20.42
CA ARG A 113 1.52 -14.75 -20.36
C ARG A 113 1.73 -14.39 -21.82
N PRO A 114 1.09 -13.32 -22.33
CA PRO A 114 1.13 -13.01 -23.75
C PRO A 114 2.57 -13.01 -24.27
N LYS A 115 2.81 -13.58 -25.46
CA LYS A 115 4.14 -13.72 -26.09
C LYS A 115 4.96 -12.42 -26.09
N GLU A 116 4.31 -11.26 -26.07
CA GLU A 116 4.94 -9.94 -25.90
C GLU A 116 5.73 -9.80 -24.58
N VAL A 117 5.27 -10.43 -23.50
CA VAL A 117 5.95 -10.44 -22.20
C VAL A 117 7.18 -11.36 -22.23
N ALA A 118 7.16 -12.46 -22.97
CA ALA A 118 8.30 -13.37 -23.10
C ALA A 118 9.43 -12.77 -23.96
N LEU A 119 9.09 -11.98 -24.99
CA LEU A 119 10.07 -11.21 -25.77
C LEU A 119 10.62 -10.04 -24.94
N ALA A 120 9.76 -9.33 -24.20
CA ALA A 120 10.19 -8.30 -23.24
C ALA A 120 10.96 -8.84 -22.04
N GLU A 121 10.86 -10.14 -21.72
CA GLU A 121 11.60 -10.82 -20.65
C GLU A 121 12.94 -11.36 -21.15
N LYS A 122 13.09 -11.76 -22.43
CA LYS A 122 14.42 -12.01 -23.01
C LYS A 122 15.26 -10.73 -23.12
N GLU A 123 14.64 -9.60 -23.47
CA GLU A 123 15.32 -8.30 -23.43
C GLU A 123 15.44 -7.74 -22.00
N GLY A 124 14.46 -8.07 -21.14
CA GLY A 124 14.39 -7.69 -19.73
C GLY A 124 15.23 -8.52 -18.76
N LEU A 125 15.70 -9.72 -19.13
CA LEU A 125 16.61 -10.52 -18.29
C LEU A 125 18.00 -9.87 -18.19
N SER A 126 18.33 -8.90 -19.05
CA SER A 126 19.57 -8.13 -18.95
C SER A 126 19.50 -6.94 -17.98
N LYS A 127 18.29 -6.54 -17.55
CA LYS A 127 18.12 -5.41 -16.61
C LYS A 127 17.20 -5.83 -15.46
N PRO A 128 17.67 -5.79 -14.20
CA PRO A 128 16.81 -6.12 -13.08
C PRO A 128 15.60 -5.19 -13.12
N LYS A 129 14.40 -5.78 -13.30
CA LYS A 129 13.10 -5.08 -13.36
C LYS A 129 12.70 -4.58 -11.97
N SER A 130 13.53 -3.68 -11.44
CA SER A 130 13.28 -2.88 -10.26
C SER A 130 12.60 -1.60 -10.73
N SER A 131 11.33 -1.68 -11.14
CA SER A 131 10.54 -0.46 -11.38
C SER A 131 10.36 0.24 -10.03
N ARG A 132 11.06 1.36 -9.86
CA ARG A 132 10.87 2.29 -8.75
C ARG A 132 9.73 3.21 -9.15
N VAL A 133 8.65 3.19 -8.38
CA VAL A 133 7.52 4.11 -8.58
C VAL A 133 7.76 5.30 -7.68
N PHE A 134 7.90 6.47 -8.31
CA PHE A 134 7.93 7.74 -7.58
C PHE A 134 6.50 8.07 -7.18
N VAL A 135 6.26 8.23 -5.89
CA VAL A 135 5.03 8.82 -5.39
C VAL A 135 5.38 10.25 -4.92
N PRO A 136 4.62 11.29 -5.27
CA PRO A 136 4.94 12.66 -4.88
C PRO A 136 5.01 12.80 -3.35
N GLY A 137 6.16 13.25 -2.83
CA GLY A 137 6.42 13.36 -1.38
C GLY A 137 6.80 12.05 -0.66
N TRP A 138 7.04 10.97 -1.41
CA TRP A 138 7.13 9.59 -0.92
C TRP A 138 8.42 8.87 -1.35
N GLY A 139 9.37 9.56 -2.00
CA GLY A 139 10.62 8.96 -2.45
C GLY A 139 10.43 7.82 -3.48
N PHE A 140 11.44 6.97 -3.62
CA PHE A 140 11.41 5.85 -4.57
C PHE A 140 11.14 4.53 -3.87
N TYR A 141 9.91 4.03 -3.95
CA TYR A 141 9.60 2.68 -3.47
C TYR A 141 9.88 1.64 -4.55
N ARG A 142 10.65 0.60 -4.20
CA ARG A 142 10.75 -0.61 -5.02
C ARG A 142 9.45 -1.41 -4.93
N ASN A 143 9.03 -2.00 -6.05
CA ASN A 143 7.97 -3.00 -6.05
C ASN A 143 8.30 -4.11 -5.03
N GLY A 144 7.55 -4.14 -3.92
CA GLY A 144 7.74 -5.08 -2.80
C GLY A 144 7.86 -4.43 -1.42
N GLU A 145 8.16 -3.13 -1.32
CA GLU A 145 8.43 -2.45 -0.03
C GLU A 145 7.20 -1.78 0.61
N LYS A 146 5.99 -2.29 0.34
CA LYS A 146 4.72 -1.71 0.83
C LYS A 146 4.68 -1.55 2.35
N LEU A 147 5.30 -2.47 3.09
CA LEU A 147 5.38 -2.41 4.56
C LEU A 147 6.19 -1.21 5.06
N LYS A 148 7.24 -0.80 4.34
CA LYS A 148 8.04 0.38 4.71
C LYS A 148 7.22 1.66 4.56
N ALA A 149 6.53 1.80 3.43
CA ALA A 149 5.63 2.93 3.18
C ALA A 149 4.53 2.99 4.25
N ILE A 150 3.87 1.86 4.54
CA ILE A 150 2.84 1.80 5.60
C ILE A 150 3.43 2.20 6.96
N GLY A 151 4.63 1.74 7.30
CA GLY A 151 5.33 2.11 8.53
C GLY A 151 5.58 3.61 8.67
N VAL A 152 6.11 4.25 7.63
CA VAL A 152 6.36 5.71 7.63
C VAL A 152 5.04 6.49 7.75
N TRP A 153 4.02 6.14 6.96
CA TRP A 153 2.74 6.84 6.97
C TRP A 153 1.96 6.66 8.26
N SER A 154 1.96 5.45 8.83
CA SER A 154 1.38 5.22 10.15
C SER A 154 2.10 5.99 11.26
N GLY A 155 3.43 6.12 11.17
CA GLY A 155 4.23 6.95 12.08
C GLY A 155 3.87 8.44 11.97
N LEU A 156 3.80 8.99 10.76
CA LEU A 156 3.40 10.38 10.53
C LEU A 156 1.95 10.64 10.96
N ALA A 157 1.04 9.70 10.69
CA ALA A 157 -0.34 9.78 11.15
C ALA A 157 -0.44 9.79 12.68
N ALA A 158 0.38 8.98 13.38
CA ALA A 158 0.45 8.99 14.83
C ALA A 158 0.97 10.33 15.38
N ILE A 159 2.01 10.91 14.77
CA ILE A 159 2.53 12.22 15.15
C ILE A 159 1.48 13.31 14.92
N ALA A 160 0.76 13.28 13.81
CA ALA A 160 -0.31 14.23 13.52
C ALA A 160 -1.46 14.11 14.54
N PHE A 161 -1.84 12.89 14.91
CA PHE A 161 -2.85 12.66 15.94
C PHE A 161 -2.42 13.22 17.30
N LEU A 162 -1.18 12.95 17.72
CA LEU A 162 -0.63 13.49 18.97
C LEU A 162 -0.54 15.01 18.94
N GLY A 163 -0.10 15.59 17.82
CA GLY A 163 -0.03 17.04 17.64
C GLY A 163 -1.41 17.70 17.76
N ASN A 164 -2.45 17.09 17.19
CA ASN A 164 -3.81 17.61 17.31
C ASN A 164 -4.37 17.47 18.74
N ALA A 165 -4.05 16.38 19.44
CA ALA A 165 -4.43 16.21 20.85
C ALA A 165 -3.78 17.29 21.75
N GLU A 166 -2.49 17.59 21.55
CA GLU A 166 -1.79 18.66 22.27
C GLU A 166 -2.37 20.05 21.93
N ARG A 167 -2.75 20.27 20.66
CA ARG A 167 -3.43 21.50 20.22
C ARG A 167 -4.78 21.68 20.91
N ASP A 168 -5.58 20.62 20.97
CA ASP A 168 -6.90 20.66 21.59
C ASP A 168 -6.80 20.85 23.12
N ALA A 169 -5.79 20.27 23.78
CA ALA A 169 -5.50 20.52 25.20
C ALA A 169 -5.13 21.98 25.46
N GLY A 170 -4.22 22.55 24.66
CA GLY A 170 -3.86 23.97 24.74
C GLY A 170 -5.04 24.91 24.48
N ASN A 171 -5.89 24.59 23.50
CA ASN A 171 -7.08 25.37 23.19
C ASN A 171 -8.09 25.40 24.35
N ARG A 172 -8.26 24.28 25.06
CA ARG A 172 -9.14 24.22 26.24
C ARG A 172 -8.68 25.18 27.34
N LEU A 173 -7.39 25.18 27.66
CA LEU A 173 -6.80 26.09 28.65
C LEU A 173 -6.95 27.56 28.23
N ALA A 174 -6.71 27.86 26.95
CA ALA A 174 -6.84 29.22 26.42
C ALA A 174 -8.30 29.71 26.39
N SER A 175 -9.26 28.80 26.23
CA SER A 175 -10.69 29.11 26.18
C SER A 175 -11.35 29.25 27.55
N ASP A 176 -10.68 28.87 28.66
CA ASP A 176 -11.25 28.99 30.00
C ASP A 176 -11.42 30.49 30.37
N PRO A 177 -12.64 30.96 30.70
CA PRO A 177 -12.87 32.33 31.14
C PRO A 177 -12.06 32.73 32.38
N LYS A 178 -11.65 31.77 33.23
CA LYS A 178 -10.77 32.03 34.38
C LYS A 178 -9.36 32.42 33.95
N ASN A 179 -8.99 32.16 32.70
CA ASN A 179 -7.74 32.57 32.08
C ASN A 179 -7.85 33.90 31.31
N ASP A 180 -8.96 34.63 31.42
CA ASP A 180 -9.06 36.03 30.96
C ASP A 180 -8.71 37.00 32.12
N PRO A 181 -7.67 37.86 31.96
CA PRO A 181 -7.27 38.78 33.02
C PRO A 181 -8.35 39.82 33.35
N LYS A 182 -9.21 40.15 32.39
CA LYS A 182 -10.35 41.08 32.60
C LYS A 182 -11.42 40.43 33.46
N VAL A 183 -11.69 39.14 33.26
CA VAL A 183 -12.64 38.38 34.08
C VAL A 183 -12.13 38.26 35.50
N ILE A 184 -10.85 37.91 35.70
CA ILE A 184 -10.24 37.87 37.03
C ILE A 184 -10.25 39.26 37.68
N GLY A 185 -9.91 40.31 36.92
CA GLY A 185 -9.92 41.68 37.41
C GLY A 185 -11.31 42.14 37.87
N LEU A 186 -12.35 41.82 37.09
CA LEU A 186 -13.73 42.13 37.43
C LEU A 186 -14.20 41.34 38.67
N LEU A 187 -13.96 40.03 38.70
CA LEU A 187 -14.27 39.17 39.84
C LEU A 187 -13.52 39.61 41.10
N GLY A 188 -12.27 40.08 40.95
CA GLY A 188 -11.46 40.57 42.06
C GLY A 188 -12.01 41.83 42.73
N THR A 189 -12.89 42.59 42.08
CA THR A 189 -13.59 43.71 42.72
C THR A 189 -14.71 43.28 43.67
N GLN A 190 -15.21 42.05 43.52
CA GLN A 190 -16.30 41.49 44.33
C GLN A 190 -15.84 40.38 45.28
N LEU A 191 -14.67 39.79 45.04
CA LEU A 191 -14.10 38.70 45.83
C LEU A 191 -13.13 39.21 46.90
N SER A 192 -12.87 38.37 47.90
CA SER A 192 -11.83 38.66 48.90
C SER A 192 -10.43 38.75 48.25
N PRO A 193 -9.47 39.49 48.86
CA PRO A 193 -8.10 39.55 48.36
C PRO A 193 -7.44 38.16 48.21
N LEU A 194 -7.70 37.25 49.15
CA LEU A 194 -7.17 35.88 49.11
C LEU A 194 -7.74 35.06 47.94
N SER A 195 -9.04 35.19 47.68
CA SER A 195 -9.69 34.53 46.53
C SER A 195 -9.14 35.07 45.21
N THR A 196 -8.88 36.37 45.13
CA THR A 196 -8.31 37.02 43.95
C THR A 196 -6.88 36.54 43.70
N LEU A 197 -6.05 36.44 44.75
CA LEU A 197 -4.71 35.88 44.66
C LEU A 197 -4.73 34.41 44.22
N TYR A 198 -5.67 33.61 44.73
CA TYR A 198 -5.85 32.22 44.30
C TYR A 198 -6.19 32.11 42.80
N LEU A 199 -7.08 32.96 42.28
CA LEU A 199 -7.39 32.99 40.84
C LEU A 199 -6.18 33.37 39.98
N TRP A 200 -5.36 34.32 40.44
CA TRP A 200 -4.11 34.67 39.77
C TRP A 200 -3.07 33.54 39.81
N ASP A 201 -2.95 32.83 40.94
CA ASP A 201 -2.09 31.65 41.05
C ASP A 201 -2.56 30.53 40.12
N ALA A 202 -3.86 30.22 40.12
CA ALA A 202 -4.44 29.22 39.21
C ALA A 202 -4.18 29.57 37.74
N ARG A 203 -4.41 30.83 37.35
CA ARG A 203 -4.08 31.34 36.02
C ARG A 203 -2.60 31.13 35.67
N SER A 204 -1.69 31.39 36.61
CA SER A 204 -0.25 31.24 36.36
C SER A 204 0.12 29.78 36.08
N LYS A 205 -0.53 28.83 36.76
CA LYS A 205 -0.38 27.39 36.53
C LYS A 205 -0.91 26.98 35.16
N ASP A 206 -2.13 27.39 34.82
CA ASP A 206 -2.75 27.11 33.51
C ASP A 206 -1.91 27.70 32.37
N LYS A 207 -1.33 28.89 32.56
CA LYS A 207 -0.42 29.49 31.59
C LYS A 207 0.84 28.63 31.40
N SER A 208 1.41 28.11 32.47
CA SER A 208 2.59 27.23 32.39
C SER A 208 2.29 25.91 31.67
N GLU A 209 1.11 25.34 31.89
CA GLU A 209 0.64 24.13 31.21
C GLU A 209 0.34 24.39 29.73
N TYR A 210 -0.24 25.55 29.41
CA TYR A 210 -0.39 25.99 28.02
C TYR A 210 0.96 26.12 27.30
N GLU A 211 1.95 26.75 27.93
CA GLU A 211 3.30 26.87 27.36
C GLU A 211 3.96 25.50 27.14
N LEU A 212 3.71 24.53 28.03
CA LEU A 212 4.15 23.15 27.86
C LEU A 212 3.52 22.53 26.60
N HIS A 213 2.20 22.66 26.40
CA HIS A 213 1.52 22.15 25.20
C HIS A 213 2.01 22.81 23.91
N GLN A 214 2.34 24.11 23.95
CA GLN A 214 2.94 24.81 22.80
C GLN A 214 4.34 24.28 22.47
N ARG A 215 5.16 24.04 23.50
CA ARG A 215 6.48 23.41 23.34
C ARG A 215 6.37 21.99 22.78
N ASN A 216 5.42 21.20 23.25
CA ASN A 216 5.17 19.85 22.75
C ASN A 216 4.75 19.88 21.28
N GLN A 217 3.86 20.80 20.88
CA GLN A 217 3.46 20.96 19.47
C GLN A 217 4.66 21.33 18.59
N ALA A 218 5.51 22.26 19.03
CA ALA A 218 6.72 22.63 18.31
C ALA A 218 7.71 21.45 18.20
N ALA A 219 7.88 20.68 19.28
CA ALA A 219 8.72 19.49 19.29
C ALA A 219 8.18 18.40 18.35
N LEU A 220 6.88 18.11 18.40
CA LEU A 220 6.22 17.14 17.51
C LEU A 220 6.32 17.57 16.04
N GLY A 221 6.11 18.86 15.75
CA GLY A 221 6.31 19.43 14.41
C GLY A 221 7.77 19.30 13.93
N GLY A 222 8.74 19.59 14.80
CA GLY A 222 10.15 19.40 14.54
C GLY A 222 10.50 17.93 14.26
N ILE A 223 9.98 17.00 15.06
CA ILE A 223 10.14 15.55 14.84
C ILE A 223 9.55 15.11 13.51
N ALA A 224 8.37 15.63 13.13
CA ALA A 224 7.75 15.32 11.84
C ALA A 224 8.64 15.78 10.66
N VAL A 225 9.14 17.01 10.72
CA VAL A 225 10.04 17.56 9.69
C VAL A 225 11.34 16.77 9.62
N LEU A 226 11.98 16.48 10.76
CA LEU A 226 13.19 15.66 10.83
C LEU A 226 12.92 14.23 10.31
N GLY A 227 11.75 13.66 10.60
CA GLY A 227 11.34 12.35 10.10
C GLY A 227 11.21 12.33 8.58
N ILE A 228 10.61 13.37 7.99
CA ILE A 228 10.52 13.53 6.52
C ILE A 228 11.92 13.71 5.92
N VAL A 229 12.75 14.59 6.49
CA VAL A 229 14.12 14.82 6.02
C VAL A 229 14.96 13.55 6.12
N PHE A 230 14.86 12.80 7.22
CA PHE A 230 15.55 11.54 7.42
C PHE A 230 15.04 10.47 6.47
N SER A 231 13.72 10.37 6.26
CA SER A 231 13.11 9.46 5.27
C SER A 231 13.64 9.76 3.88
N LEU A 232 13.63 11.03 3.48
CA LEU A 232 14.16 11.48 2.20
C LEU A 232 15.66 11.26 2.10
N TRP A 233 16.45 11.50 3.16
CA TRP A 233 17.91 11.27 3.16
C TRP A 233 18.27 9.79 3.08
N TRP A 234 17.55 8.94 3.82
CA TRP A 234 17.72 7.50 3.83
C TRP A 234 17.30 6.87 2.49
N GLU A 235 16.24 7.38 1.87
CA GLU A 235 15.77 6.95 0.54
C GLU A 235 16.57 7.59 -0.61
N ASN A 236 17.12 8.80 -0.44
CA ASN A 236 17.98 9.51 -1.40
C ASN A 236 19.45 9.07 -1.35
N ARG A 237 19.72 7.77 -1.19
CA ARG A 237 20.79 7.19 -2.02
C ARG A 237 20.30 7.23 -3.48
N LEU A 238 20.28 8.44 -4.04
CA LEU A 238 19.90 8.72 -5.42
C LEU A 238 20.78 7.83 -6.31
N PRO A 239 20.22 7.17 -7.33
CA PRO A 239 21.05 6.57 -8.37
C PRO A 239 21.96 7.67 -8.94
N ALA A 240 23.20 7.34 -9.26
CA ALA A 240 24.31 8.27 -9.52
C ALA A 240 24.07 9.43 -10.54
N ASN A 241 22.91 9.47 -11.21
CA ASN A 241 22.58 10.37 -12.31
C ASN A 241 21.42 11.35 -11.99
N GLN A 242 20.97 11.49 -10.74
CA GLN A 242 19.89 12.42 -10.38
C GLN A 242 20.37 13.50 -9.41
N THR A 243 19.90 14.74 -9.62
CA THR A 243 20.22 15.90 -8.77
C THR A 243 18.94 16.58 -8.31
N LEU A 244 18.86 16.84 -7.00
CA LEU A 244 17.79 17.60 -6.36
C LEU A 244 18.31 19.03 -6.15
N ASP A 245 17.71 20.01 -6.84
CA ASP A 245 18.04 21.42 -6.63
C ASP A 245 16.96 22.06 -5.75
N LEU A 246 17.35 22.43 -4.53
CA LEU A 246 16.45 22.96 -3.51
C LEU A 246 16.66 24.48 -3.45
N LYS A 247 15.89 25.23 -4.24
CA LYS A 247 16.00 26.69 -4.30
C LYS A 247 15.12 27.33 -3.24
N ILE A 248 15.76 27.89 -2.22
CA ILE A 248 15.11 28.77 -1.25
C ILE A 248 15.05 30.16 -1.88
N ARG A 249 13.85 30.60 -2.29
CA ARG A 249 13.64 32.01 -2.65
C ARG A 249 13.19 32.77 -1.40
N PRO A 250 13.95 33.78 -0.93
CA PRO A 250 13.39 34.74 0.01
C PRO A 250 12.31 35.56 -0.71
N ASP A 251 11.17 35.79 -0.04
CA ASP A 251 10.14 36.68 -0.54
C ASP A 251 10.74 38.08 -0.68
N THR A 252 10.96 38.54 -1.91
CA THR A 252 11.27 39.94 -2.16
C THR A 252 9.96 40.70 -1.99
N SER A 253 9.75 41.24 -0.79
CA SER A 253 8.76 42.27 -0.56
C SER A 253 9.09 43.42 -1.50
N SER A 254 8.13 43.76 -2.36
CA SER A 254 8.17 45.04 -3.06
C SER A 254 8.19 46.14 -1.98
N VAL A 255 9.29 46.88 -2.01
CA VAL A 255 9.62 48.14 -1.34
C VAL A 255 8.47 48.79 -0.56
N VAL A 256 8.61 48.90 0.76
CA VAL A 256 8.74 50.18 1.52
C VAL A 256 8.96 49.85 3.02
N ASN A 257 10.10 50.31 3.55
CA ASN A 257 10.44 50.60 4.95
C ASN A 257 9.83 49.78 6.10
N SER A 258 10.63 48.92 6.72
CA SER A 258 11.00 49.07 8.14
C SER A 258 12.07 48.05 8.53
N SER A 259 13.10 48.53 9.19
CA SER A 259 14.15 47.77 9.86
C SER A 259 13.54 46.85 10.94
N LEU A 260 14.08 45.63 11.04
CA LEU A 260 13.80 44.60 12.06
C LEU A 260 12.53 43.76 11.86
N ARG A 261 12.58 42.82 10.92
CA ARG A 261 11.91 41.52 11.04
C ARG A 261 12.64 40.48 10.20
N GLU A 262 13.45 39.65 10.86
CA GLU A 262 13.87 38.36 10.31
C GLU A 262 12.62 37.47 10.23
N GLY A 263 11.91 37.59 9.10
CA GLY A 263 10.81 36.70 8.75
C GLY A 263 11.37 35.40 8.19
N PHE A 264 11.05 34.28 8.83
CA PHE A 264 11.23 32.95 8.24
C PHE A 264 10.55 32.91 6.87
N ALA A 265 11.27 32.43 5.85
CA ALA A 265 10.77 32.32 4.48
C ALA A 265 9.45 31.53 4.45
N SER A 266 8.38 32.16 3.96
CA SER A 266 7.02 31.61 3.94
C SER A 266 6.77 30.59 2.84
N ARG A 267 7.64 30.52 1.83
CA ARG A 267 7.40 29.72 0.63
C ARG A 267 8.61 28.87 0.25
N TRP A 268 8.44 27.57 0.37
CA TRP A 268 9.40 26.55 -0.05
C TRP A 268 8.98 26.08 -1.44
N GLU A 269 9.75 26.41 -2.49
CA GLU A 269 9.57 25.83 -3.81
C GLU A 269 10.58 24.70 -4.02
N MET A 270 10.08 23.47 -4.17
CA MET A 270 10.88 22.30 -4.51
C MET A 270 10.81 22.07 -6.02
N SER A 271 11.91 22.28 -6.74
CA SER A 271 12.01 21.99 -8.17
C SER A 271 12.76 20.67 -8.40
N TYR A 272 12.14 19.74 -9.13
CA TYR A 272 12.74 18.44 -9.45
C TYR A 272 13.12 18.38 -10.93
N ALA A 273 14.40 18.16 -11.24
CA ALA A 273 14.89 18.07 -12.62
C ALA A 273 15.32 16.64 -12.96
N TRP A 274 14.77 16.09 -14.03
CA TRP A 274 15.14 14.78 -14.58
C TRP A 274 16.10 14.99 -15.74
N LYS A 275 17.27 14.34 -15.71
CA LYS A 275 18.11 14.17 -16.90
C LYS A 275 18.02 12.71 -17.32
N PHE A 276 17.50 12.46 -18.52
CA PHE A 276 17.50 11.15 -19.17
C PHE A 276 18.86 10.87 -19.82
#